data_AF-A0A072NDM8-F1
#
_entry.id   AF-A0A072NDM8-F1
#
_cell.length_a   1.000
_cell.length_b   1.000
_cell.length_c   1.000
_cell.angle_alpha   90.00
_cell.angle_beta   90.00
_cell.angle_gamma   90.00
#
_symmetry.space_group_name_H-M   'P 1'
#
loop_
_entity.id
_entity.type
_entity.pdbx_description
1 polymer ?
#
loop_
_entity_poly.entity_id
_entity_poly.type
_entity_poly.pdbx_seq_one_letter_code
_entity_poly.pdbx_strand_id
1 'polypeptide(L)'
;MGLSIEPKAPEELAEATIAEVLKRLNTQGAHLLKLQLDLCNQAARGGGNDPAFWYDLDEAAGRMGFKRIASRRGYDHKTRRELHARLLTLSHLNVTIGRVGEGKRARHLVAPLWIIELRDIRESDIPLEADGSTPDPATLPHLPTPRAVMVRPGGWWGAMNTAQFLDIPAEVLKLPIDGKGNEVNRMAVQAAAILAVWERAGARKGAKPKTLGAILEAARITTLEDLKVNKHADRLRDNFLQALDVVRQKGGFDLEYIDDAEVSGRGWHSRFWAARVQITPRRIEGLNASRSEALEG
;
A
#
# COMPACT_ATOMS: atom_id res chain seq x y z
N MET A 1 2.88 -21.67 -5.16
CA MET A 1 3.84 -21.21 -6.19
C MET A 1 4.41 -19.87 -5.76
N GLY A 2 5.67 -19.84 -5.33
CA GLY A 2 6.35 -18.60 -4.93
C GLY A 2 6.88 -17.86 -6.15
N LEU A 3 6.60 -16.56 -6.25
CA LEU A 3 7.25 -15.68 -7.22
C LEU A 3 8.71 -15.51 -6.80
N SER A 4 9.64 -15.97 -7.63
CA SER A 4 11.06 -15.67 -7.52
C SER A 4 11.27 -14.23 -7.94
N ILE A 5 11.79 -13.42 -7.04
CA ILE A 5 12.12 -12.01 -7.25
C ILE A 5 13.61 -11.90 -6.99
N GLU A 6 14.39 -11.72 -8.07
CA GLU A 6 15.81 -11.32 -8.04
C GLU A 6 16.01 -10.08 -7.14
N PRO A 7 17.24 -9.83 -6.63
CA PRO A 7 17.50 -8.77 -5.67
C PRO A 7 17.12 -7.42 -6.24
N LYS A 8 15.91 -7.00 -5.89
CA LYS A 8 15.27 -5.80 -6.35
C LYS A 8 15.78 -4.63 -5.51
N ALA A 9 15.99 -3.48 -6.14
CA ALA A 9 16.23 -2.24 -5.40
C ALA A 9 15.09 -2.05 -4.36
N PRO A 10 15.29 -1.33 -3.24
CA PRO A 10 14.25 -1.17 -2.21
C PRO A 10 12.87 -0.77 -2.75
N GLU A 11 12.85 0.06 -3.79
CA GLU A 11 11.67 0.52 -4.53
C GLU A 11 10.96 -0.64 -5.23
N GLU A 12 11.71 -1.49 -5.91
CA GLU A 12 11.22 -2.63 -6.66
C GLU A 12 10.68 -3.74 -5.73
N LEU A 13 11.23 -3.87 -4.51
CA LEU A 13 10.66 -4.72 -3.45
C LEU A 13 9.35 -4.13 -2.89
N ALA A 14 9.26 -2.80 -2.75
CA ALA A 14 8.02 -2.11 -2.34
C ALA A 14 6.89 -2.33 -3.34
N GLU A 15 7.19 -2.11 -4.62
CA GLU A 15 6.27 -2.36 -5.72
C GLU A 15 5.83 -3.82 -5.76
N ALA A 16 6.74 -4.76 -5.53
CA ALA A 16 6.40 -6.18 -5.48
C ALA A 16 5.46 -6.50 -4.32
N THR A 17 5.67 -5.93 -3.14
CA THR A 17 4.77 -6.10 -1.99
C THR A 17 3.38 -5.53 -2.28
N ILE A 18 3.30 -4.32 -2.83
CA ILE A 18 2.03 -3.69 -3.24
C ILE A 18 1.32 -4.55 -4.29
N ALA A 19 2.06 -5.02 -5.30
CA ALA A 19 1.55 -5.87 -6.36
C ALA A 19 1.03 -7.22 -5.82
N GLU A 20 1.69 -7.83 -4.84
CA GLU A 20 1.25 -9.09 -4.25
C GLU A 20 -0.06 -8.93 -3.47
N VAL A 21 -0.21 -7.85 -2.71
CA VAL A 21 -1.46 -7.52 -2.01
C VAL A 21 -2.59 -7.28 -3.01
N LEU A 22 -2.34 -6.51 -4.07
CA LEU A 22 -3.32 -6.23 -5.11
C LEU A 22 -3.71 -7.49 -5.92
N LYS A 23 -2.76 -8.41 -6.14
CA LYS A 23 -2.98 -9.64 -6.91
C LYS A 23 -3.77 -10.69 -6.13
N ARG A 24 -3.48 -10.87 -4.84
CA ARG A 24 -3.98 -12.04 -4.10
C ARG A 24 -5.44 -11.96 -3.69
N LEU A 25 -6.08 -10.79 -3.76
CA LEU A 25 -7.38 -10.57 -3.12
C LEU A 25 -8.29 -9.74 -4.03
N ASN A 26 -8.87 -10.38 -5.05
CA ASN A 26 -9.84 -9.75 -5.95
C ASN A 26 -11.16 -9.40 -5.22
N THR A 27 -11.89 -8.41 -5.74
CA THR A 27 -13.05 -7.68 -5.15
C THR A 27 -12.81 -6.90 -3.85
N GLN A 28 -11.92 -7.35 -2.95
CA GLN A 28 -11.59 -6.61 -1.70
C GLN A 28 -10.19 -5.94 -1.71
N GLY A 29 -9.42 -6.09 -2.79
CA GLY A 29 -8.01 -5.68 -2.86
C GLY A 29 -7.75 -4.22 -2.49
N ALA A 30 -8.68 -3.31 -2.80
CA ALA A 30 -8.54 -1.91 -2.41
C ALA A 30 -8.63 -1.69 -0.88
N HIS A 31 -9.48 -2.43 -0.16
CA HIS A 31 -9.57 -2.32 1.31
C HIS A 31 -8.34 -2.90 2.00
N LEU A 32 -7.82 -4.00 1.46
CA LEU A 32 -6.60 -4.62 1.95
C LEU A 32 -5.37 -3.77 1.64
N LEU A 33 -5.33 -3.11 0.49
CA LEU A 33 -4.31 -2.12 0.19
C LEU A 33 -4.38 -0.97 1.19
N LYS A 34 -5.57 -0.40 1.46
CA LYS A 34 -5.70 0.66 2.49
C LYS A 34 -5.17 0.23 3.85
N LEU A 35 -5.49 -1.00 4.27
CA LEU A 35 -4.99 -1.56 5.52
C LEU A 35 -3.47 -1.75 5.50
N GLN A 36 -2.92 -2.32 4.43
CA GLN A 36 -1.48 -2.46 4.21
C GLN A 36 -0.77 -1.11 4.33
N LEU A 37 -1.30 -0.08 3.69
CA LEU A 37 -0.75 1.27 3.70
C LEU A 37 -0.82 1.90 5.10
N ASP A 38 -1.93 1.74 5.84
CA ASP A 38 -2.02 2.21 7.22
C ASP A 38 -1.02 1.51 8.15
N LEU A 39 -0.85 0.18 8.00
CA LEU A 39 0.16 -0.57 8.75
C LEU A 39 1.58 -0.10 8.44
N CYS A 40 1.89 0.14 7.16
CA CYS A 40 3.17 0.73 6.76
C CYS A 40 3.38 2.12 7.40
N ASN A 41 2.35 2.97 7.42
CA ASN A 41 2.43 4.28 8.08
C ASN A 41 2.70 4.13 9.59
N GLN A 42 2.06 3.18 10.28
CA GLN A 42 2.31 2.96 11.71
C GLN A 42 3.72 2.41 11.96
N ALA A 43 4.17 1.44 11.16
CA ALA A 43 5.52 0.90 11.23
C ALA A 43 6.58 1.99 10.99
N ALA A 44 6.37 2.88 10.02
CA ALA A 44 7.25 4.01 9.75
C ALA A 44 7.36 4.97 10.94
N ARG A 45 6.25 5.25 11.63
CA ARG A 45 6.24 6.08 12.85
C ARG A 45 6.97 5.42 14.02
N GLY A 46 6.90 4.09 14.13
CA GLY A 46 7.65 3.32 15.13
C GLY A 46 9.17 3.38 14.91
N GLY A 47 9.61 3.55 13.67
CA GLY A 47 11.02 3.67 13.30
C GLY A 47 11.80 2.35 13.41
N GLY A 48 13.01 2.34 12.86
CA GLY A 48 13.90 1.18 12.89
C GLY A 48 13.56 0.06 11.91
N ASN A 49 14.28 -1.06 12.05
CA ASN A 49 14.27 -2.19 11.11
C ASN A 49 13.25 -3.29 11.46
N ASP A 50 12.70 -3.30 12.68
CA ASP A 50 11.69 -4.25 13.14
C ASP A 50 10.70 -3.56 14.11
N PRO A 51 9.91 -2.58 13.63
CA PRO A 51 8.97 -1.86 14.48
C PRO A 51 7.82 -2.78 14.91
N ALA A 52 7.62 -2.91 16.22
CA ALA A 52 6.44 -3.53 16.81
C ALA A 52 5.53 -2.45 17.41
N PHE A 53 4.24 -2.54 17.17
CA PHE A 53 3.27 -1.55 17.65
C PHE A 53 1.91 -2.17 17.96
N TRP A 54 1.22 -1.57 18.92
CA TRP A 54 -0.19 -1.86 19.17
C TRP A 54 -1.07 -1.23 18.10
N TYR A 55 -1.99 -2.01 17.56
CA TYR A 55 -2.90 -1.60 16.49
C TYR A 55 -4.35 -1.71 16.98
N ASP A 56 -4.91 -0.60 17.46
CA ASP A 56 -6.32 -0.49 17.87
C ASP A 56 -7.23 -0.45 16.63
N LEU A 57 -8.22 -1.36 16.59
CA LEU A 57 -9.11 -1.52 15.43
C LEU A 57 -10.10 -0.37 15.26
N ASP A 58 -10.50 0.31 16.34
CA ASP A 58 -11.38 1.47 16.27
C ASP A 58 -10.61 2.70 15.75
N GLU A 59 -9.37 2.89 16.19
CA GLU A 59 -8.52 3.94 15.63
C GLU A 59 -8.20 3.68 14.16
N ALA A 60 -7.87 2.44 13.80
CA ALA A 60 -7.66 2.02 12.43
C ALA A 60 -8.88 2.30 11.55
N ALA A 61 -10.08 1.97 12.02
CA ALA A 61 -11.33 2.28 11.33
C ALA A 61 -11.48 3.78 11.07
N GLY A 62 -11.10 4.63 12.04
CA GLY A 62 -11.09 6.08 11.88
C GLY A 62 -10.10 6.58 10.84
N ARG A 63 -8.87 6.07 10.85
CA ARG A 63 -7.84 6.44 9.86
C ARG A 63 -8.23 6.01 8.44
N MET A 64 -8.95 4.91 8.30
CA MET A 64 -9.44 4.40 7.01
C MET A 64 -10.77 5.02 6.53
N GLY A 65 -11.37 5.94 7.31
CA GLY A 65 -12.57 6.67 6.92
C GLY A 65 -13.88 5.89 7.09
N PHE A 66 -13.90 4.83 7.91
CA PHE A 66 -15.17 4.19 8.25
C PHE A 66 -16.07 5.14 9.04
N LYS A 67 -17.39 5.02 8.86
CA LYS A 67 -18.35 5.85 9.59
C LYS A 67 -18.50 5.35 11.03
N ARG A 68 -18.38 6.28 11.99
CA ARG A 68 -18.75 6.01 13.38
C ARG A 68 -20.26 5.90 13.52
N ILE A 69 -20.72 5.08 14.45
CA ILE A 69 -22.13 5.08 14.84
C ILE A 69 -22.38 6.35 15.64
N ALA A 70 -23.26 7.25 15.20
CA ALA A 70 -23.47 8.54 15.88
C ALA A 70 -23.95 8.38 17.34
N SER A 71 -24.68 7.30 17.64
CA SER A 71 -25.28 7.03 18.95
C SER A 71 -24.38 6.30 19.96
N ARG A 72 -23.27 5.72 19.51
CA ARG A 72 -22.30 5.00 20.37
C ARG A 72 -20.93 5.53 19.97
N ARG A 73 -20.11 6.06 20.89
CA ARG A 73 -18.80 6.68 20.59
C ARG A 73 -17.73 5.75 19.93
N GLY A 74 -18.12 4.67 19.23
CA GLY A 74 -17.26 3.71 18.54
C GLY A 74 -17.85 3.18 17.22
N TYR A 75 -17.26 2.11 16.70
CA TYR A 75 -17.62 1.50 15.42
C TYR A 75 -18.52 0.27 15.59
N ASP A 76 -19.25 -0.05 14.53
CA ASP A 76 -20.00 -1.29 14.39
C ASP A 76 -19.09 -2.52 14.64
N HIS A 77 -19.61 -3.51 15.37
CA HIS A 77 -18.94 -4.81 15.55
C HIS A 77 -18.58 -5.45 14.20
N LYS A 78 -19.41 -5.30 13.17
CA LYS A 78 -19.12 -5.77 11.82
C LYS A 78 -17.87 -5.11 11.23
N THR A 79 -17.72 -3.80 11.38
CA THR A 79 -16.53 -3.07 10.90
C THR A 79 -15.26 -3.58 11.57
N ARG A 80 -15.27 -3.77 12.89
CA ARG A 80 -14.13 -4.33 13.62
C ARG A 80 -13.81 -5.75 13.17
N ARG A 81 -14.83 -6.60 13.02
CA ARG A 81 -14.66 -7.98 12.52
C ARG A 81 -14.07 -8.01 11.12
N GLU A 82 -14.54 -7.14 10.22
CA GLU A 82 -13.98 -7.03 8.87
C GLU A 82 -12.53 -6.57 8.86
N LEU A 83 -12.16 -5.60 9.71
CA LEU A 83 -10.77 -5.16 9.83
C LEU A 83 -9.87 -6.26 10.41
N HIS A 84 -10.34 -6.95 11.45
CA HIS A 84 -9.64 -8.10 12.01
C HIS A 84 -9.43 -9.21 10.97
N ALA A 85 -10.46 -9.56 10.20
CA ALA A 85 -10.36 -10.57 9.16
C ALA A 85 -9.37 -10.17 8.05
N ARG A 86 -9.35 -8.88 7.66
CA ARG A 86 -8.37 -8.35 6.68
C ARG A 86 -6.94 -8.35 7.24
N LEU A 87 -6.77 -8.03 8.52
CA LEU A 87 -5.49 -8.12 9.22
C LEU A 87 -4.96 -9.56 9.20
N LEU A 88 -5.79 -10.53 9.59
CA LEU A 88 -5.44 -11.94 9.50
C LEU A 88 -5.11 -12.33 8.06
N THR A 89 -5.86 -11.84 7.07
CA THR A 89 -5.53 -12.12 5.66
C THR A 89 -4.13 -11.64 5.31
N LEU A 90 -3.75 -10.42 5.72
CA LEU A 90 -2.40 -9.88 5.50
C LEU A 90 -1.30 -10.68 6.22
N SER A 91 -1.57 -11.26 7.40
CA SER A 91 -0.57 -12.07 8.12
C SER A 91 -0.29 -13.42 7.47
N HIS A 92 -1.23 -13.94 6.69
CA HIS A 92 -1.04 -15.18 5.91
C HIS A 92 -0.36 -14.94 4.56
N LEU A 93 -0.14 -13.68 4.18
CA LEU A 93 0.62 -13.35 2.99
C LEU A 93 2.12 -13.48 3.28
N ASN A 94 2.85 -13.93 2.26
CA ASN A 94 4.31 -14.01 2.30
C ASN A 94 4.88 -13.20 1.15
N VAL A 95 6.06 -12.64 1.37
CA VAL A 95 6.86 -11.94 0.37
C VAL A 95 8.20 -12.65 0.20
N THR A 96 8.68 -12.66 -1.04
CA THR A 96 10.00 -13.19 -1.38
C THR A 96 11.01 -12.06 -1.37
N ILE A 97 12.03 -12.18 -0.53
CA ILE A 97 13.12 -11.21 -0.38
C ILE A 97 14.38 -11.79 -1.02
N GLY A 98 14.93 -11.11 -2.03
CA GLY A 98 16.24 -11.46 -2.58
C GLY A 98 17.37 -10.81 -1.76
N ARG A 99 18.30 -11.60 -1.21
CA ARG A 99 19.51 -11.10 -0.56
C ARG A 99 20.73 -11.43 -1.41
N VAL A 100 21.49 -10.40 -1.82
CA VAL A 100 22.83 -10.57 -2.42
C VAL A 100 23.85 -10.47 -1.32
N GLY A 101 24.62 -11.54 -1.11
CA GLY A 101 25.89 -11.42 -0.40
C GLY A 101 26.96 -10.98 -1.41
N GLU A 102 27.93 -10.17 -0.97
CA GLU A 102 29.09 -9.80 -1.79
C GLU A 102 29.68 -11.07 -2.42
N GLY A 103 29.59 -11.17 -3.76
CA GLY A 103 30.16 -12.27 -4.54
C GLY A 103 29.38 -13.60 -4.59
N LYS A 104 28.13 -13.71 -4.12
CA LYS A 104 27.36 -14.99 -4.19
C LYS A 104 25.95 -14.84 -4.78
N ARG A 105 25.47 -15.95 -5.40
CA ARG A 105 24.12 -16.12 -5.97
C ARG A 105 23.05 -15.57 -5.00
N ALA A 106 22.09 -14.83 -5.54
CA ALA A 106 20.96 -14.32 -4.79
C ALA A 106 20.26 -15.45 -4.01
N ARG A 107 20.14 -15.30 -2.69
CA ARG A 107 19.32 -16.19 -1.86
C ARG A 107 17.95 -15.56 -1.71
N HIS A 108 16.91 -16.28 -2.13
CA HIS A 108 15.52 -15.87 -1.91
C HIS A 108 15.06 -16.40 -0.56
N LEU A 109 14.62 -15.50 0.32
CA LEU A 109 13.99 -15.83 1.59
C LEU A 109 12.49 -15.54 1.46
N VAL A 110 11.66 -16.52 1.81
CA VAL A 110 10.21 -16.28 1.96
C VAL A 110 9.98 -15.81 3.40
N ALA A 111 9.39 -14.64 3.57
CA ALA A 111 9.08 -14.07 4.87
C ALA A 111 7.59 -13.69 4.95
N PRO A 112 6.96 -13.78 6.14
CA PRO A 112 5.62 -13.24 6.35
C PRO A 112 5.55 -11.76 5.99
N LEU A 113 4.41 -11.31 5.46
CA LEU A 113 4.16 -9.90 5.21
C LEU A 113 3.89 -9.17 6.54
N TRP A 114 3.05 -9.70 7.40
CA TRP A 114 2.89 -9.17 8.75
C TRP A 114 2.86 -10.32 9.74
N ILE A 115 3.41 -10.06 10.91
CA ILE A 115 3.31 -10.95 12.05
C ILE A 115 2.36 -10.28 13.02
N ILE A 116 1.25 -10.96 13.29
CA ILE A 116 0.20 -10.48 14.17
C ILE A 116 0.19 -11.37 15.40
N GLU A 117 0.52 -10.78 16.53
CA GLU A 117 0.40 -11.42 17.82
C GLU A 117 -0.94 -11.01 18.41
N LEU A 118 -1.87 -11.98 18.41
CA LEU A 118 -3.10 -11.89 19.16
C LEU A 118 -2.76 -12.06 20.64
N ARG A 119 -2.19 -11.00 21.23
CA ARG A 119 -2.23 -10.88 22.69
C ARG A 119 -3.65 -10.54 23.05
N ASP A 120 -4.33 -11.60 23.40
CA ASP A 120 -5.62 -11.62 24.02
C ASP A 120 -5.58 -10.61 25.20
N ILE A 121 -6.06 -9.38 24.97
CA ILE A 121 -6.59 -8.57 26.08
C ILE A 121 -7.89 -9.30 26.44
N ARG A 122 -7.72 -10.40 27.16
CA ARG A 122 -8.80 -11.31 27.54
C ARG A 122 -9.82 -10.56 28.36
N GLU A 123 -11.07 -10.69 27.96
CA GLU A 123 -11.94 -11.52 28.77
C GLU A 123 -12.04 -12.89 28.06
N SER A 124 -11.29 -13.87 28.57
CA SER A 124 -11.30 -15.31 28.27
C SER A 124 -10.80 -15.87 26.91
N ASP A 125 -9.72 -16.66 27.08
CA ASP A 125 -9.08 -17.74 26.33
C ASP A 125 -9.82 -18.43 25.17
N ILE A 126 -9.24 -18.39 23.96
CA ILE A 126 -9.38 -19.47 22.95
C ILE A 126 -8.02 -19.69 22.23
N PRO A 127 -7.53 -20.94 22.09
CA PRO A 127 -6.29 -21.23 21.37
C PRO A 127 -6.50 -21.31 19.85
N LEU A 128 -5.58 -20.75 19.08
CA LEU A 128 -5.51 -20.87 17.61
C LEU A 128 -4.58 -22.02 17.24
N GLU A 129 -5.11 -23.05 16.58
CA GLU A 129 -4.30 -24.12 15.98
C GLU A 129 -3.64 -23.64 14.69
N ALA A 130 -2.40 -24.10 14.50
CA ALA A 130 -1.52 -23.75 13.41
C ALA A 130 -1.64 -24.80 12.28
N ASP A 131 -2.48 -24.53 11.29
CA ASP A 131 -2.34 -25.14 9.97
C ASP A 131 -2.17 -24.01 8.93
N GLY A 132 -1.15 -24.11 8.07
CA GLY A 132 -0.73 -23.08 7.13
C GLY A 132 -1.70 -22.84 5.95
N SER A 133 -2.99 -23.03 6.18
CA SER A 133 -4.08 -22.86 5.24
C SER A 133 -4.60 -21.43 5.35
N THR A 134 -4.63 -20.66 4.24
CA THR A 134 -5.25 -19.31 4.24
C THR A 134 -6.75 -19.48 4.56
N PRO A 135 -7.27 -19.05 5.71
CA PRO A 135 -8.69 -19.18 6.00
C PRO A 135 -9.46 -18.18 5.16
N ASP A 136 -10.60 -18.59 4.60
CA ASP A 136 -11.55 -17.65 4.01
C ASP A 136 -12.06 -16.71 5.13
N PRO A 137 -11.96 -15.37 4.99
CA PRO A 137 -12.54 -14.42 5.94
C PRO A 137 -14.01 -14.68 6.28
N ALA A 138 -14.75 -15.32 5.36
CA ALA A 138 -16.14 -15.72 5.58
C ALA A 138 -16.30 -16.91 6.55
N THR A 139 -15.26 -17.73 6.75
CA THR A 139 -15.28 -18.95 7.58
C THR A 139 -14.68 -18.76 8.98
N LEU A 140 -14.37 -17.52 9.40
CA LEU A 140 -13.92 -17.18 10.77
C LEU A 140 -15.01 -16.51 11.65
N PRO A 141 -16.26 -17.03 11.77
CA PRO A 141 -17.31 -16.35 12.54
C PRO A 141 -17.16 -16.46 14.07
N HIS A 142 -16.18 -17.20 14.60
CA HIS A 142 -16.13 -17.58 16.03
C HIS A 142 -14.94 -17.09 16.85
N LEU A 143 -13.96 -16.39 16.25
CA LEU A 143 -12.88 -15.79 17.05
C LEU A 143 -13.37 -14.49 17.70
N PRO A 144 -13.16 -14.29 19.03
CA PRO A 144 -13.40 -13.00 19.65
C PRO A 144 -12.63 -11.94 18.87
N THR A 145 -13.31 -10.86 18.49
CA THR A 145 -12.67 -9.76 17.76
C THR A 145 -11.94 -8.90 18.77
N PRO A 146 -10.60 -8.94 18.83
CA PRO A 146 -9.85 -8.18 19.82
C PRO A 146 -10.05 -6.68 19.56
N ARG A 147 -9.95 -5.86 20.60
CA ARG A 147 -9.95 -4.40 20.43
C ARG A 147 -8.67 -3.90 19.77
N ALA A 148 -7.54 -4.49 20.14
CA ALA A 148 -6.23 -4.15 19.61
C ALA A 148 -5.40 -5.43 19.45
N VAL A 149 -4.45 -5.40 18.51
CA VAL A 149 -3.51 -6.49 18.27
C VAL A 149 -2.08 -5.96 18.24
N MET A 150 -1.10 -6.79 18.59
CA MET A 150 0.30 -6.43 18.40
C MET A 150 0.69 -6.78 16.97
N VAL A 151 1.25 -5.82 16.24
CA VAL A 151 1.66 -6.00 14.85
C VAL A 151 3.14 -5.68 14.71
N ARG A 152 3.85 -6.52 13.98
CA ARG A 152 5.21 -6.26 13.50
C ARG A 152 5.35 -6.72 12.05
N PRO A 153 6.14 -6.05 11.21
CA PRO A 153 6.40 -6.56 9.87
C PRO A 153 7.20 -7.86 9.95
N GLY A 154 7.15 -8.69 8.89
CA GLY A 154 8.14 -9.75 8.74
C GLY A 154 9.49 -9.19 8.31
N GLY A 155 10.44 -10.08 8.02
CA GLY A 155 11.83 -9.73 7.69
C GLY A 155 12.04 -8.86 6.43
N TRP A 156 10.97 -8.48 5.73
CA TRP A 156 11.02 -7.60 4.55
C TRP A 156 11.22 -6.12 4.91
N TRP A 157 10.76 -5.68 6.08
CA TRP A 157 10.84 -4.27 6.46
C TRP A 157 12.29 -3.80 6.59
N GLY A 158 13.08 -4.46 7.44
CA GLY A 158 14.51 -4.20 7.54
C GLY A 158 15.25 -4.37 6.20
N ALA A 159 14.82 -5.32 5.35
CA ALA A 159 15.43 -5.53 4.04
C ALA A 159 15.16 -4.40 3.04
N MET A 160 14.03 -3.69 3.19
CA MET A 160 13.69 -2.55 2.34
C MET A 160 14.24 -1.21 2.83
N ASN A 161 14.81 -1.14 4.05
CA ASN A 161 15.12 0.14 4.70
C ASN A 161 13.86 1.07 4.75
N THR A 162 12.69 0.47 5.00
CA THR A 162 11.32 1.01 4.81
C THR A 162 10.92 2.15 5.72
N ALA A 163 11.65 2.39 6.81
CA ALA A 163 11.33 3.47 7.76
C ALA A 163 11.22 4.87 7.12
N GLN A 164 11.60 5.02 5.85
CA GLN A 164 11.61 6.28 5.11
C GLN A 164 10.74 6.29 3.84
N PHE A 165 10.02 5.21 3.50
CA PHE A 165 9.49 4.99 2.15
C PHE A 165 7.97 5.15 1.95
N LEU A 166 7.16 5.03 3.01
CA LEU A 166 5.70 4.97 2.87
C LEU A 166 5.06 5.91 3.90
N ASP A 167 4.84 7.16 3.49
CA ASP A 167 3.94 8.07 4.20
C ASP A 167 2.75 8.38 3.30
N ILE A 168 1.73 7.55 3.43
CA ILE A 168 0.47 7.71 2.70
C ILE A 168 -0.40 8.73 3.42
N PRO A 169 -0.85 9.78 2.72
CA PRO A 169 -1.65 10.83 3.32
C PRO A 169 -2.96 10.30 3.90
N ALA A 170 -3.29 10.74 5.12
CA ALA A 170 -4.46 10.27 5.84
C ALA A 170 -5.78 10.50 5.06
N GLU A 171 -5.89 11.61 4.33
CA GLU A 171 -7.08 11.93 3.54
C GLU A 171 -7.26 11.00 2.32
N VAL A 172 -6.16 10.46 1.76
CA VAL A 172 -6.23 9.42 0.73
C VAL A 172 -6.70 8.11 1.35
N LEU A 173 -6.22 7.76 2.54
CA LEU A 173 -6.70 6.59 3.30
C LEU A 173 -8.16 6.72 3.76
N LYS A 174 -8.77 7.90 3.75
CA LYS A 174 -10.19 8.07 4.07
C LYS A 174 -11.12 7.97 2.86
N LEU A 175 -10.59 7.87 1.65
CA LEU A 175 -11.41 7.80 0.44
C LEU A 175 -12.39 6.61 0.48
N PRO A 176 -13.67 6.81 0.14
CA PRO A 176 -14.62 5.73 0.00
C PRO A 176 -14.30 4.94 -1.28
N ILE A 177 -14.10 3.63 -1.12
CA ILE A 177 -13.67 2.73 -2.20
C ILE A 177 -14.69 1.61 -2.48
N ASP A 178 -15.71 1.50 -1.62
CA ASP A 178 -16.79 0.53 -1.64
C ASP A 178 -17.93 0.95 -2.56
N GLY A 179 -18.63 0.00 -3.17
CA GLY A 179 -19.80 0.28 -4.01
C GLY A 179 -19.49 0.76 -5.44
N LYS A 180 -20.56 0.85 -6.24
CA LYS A 180 -20.52 1.36 -7.62
C LYS A 180 -20.29 2.86 -7.62
N GLY A 181 -19.49 3.37 -8.55
CA GLY A 181 -19.23 4.82 -8.70
C GLY A 181 -17.97 5.32 -7.98
N ASN A 182 -17.26 4.46 -7.25
CA ASN A 182 -16.01 4.79 -6.56
C ASN A 182 -14.75 4.34 -7.33
N GLU A 183 -14.84 4.20 -8.66
CA GLU A 183 -13.73 3.77 -9.51
C GLU A 183 -12.53 4.74 -9.40
N VAL A 184 -12.79 6.05 -9.43
CA VAL A 184 -11.78 7.09 -9.29
C VAL A 184 -11.06 6.99 -7.94
N ASN A 185 -11.81 6.82 -6.86
CA ASN A 185 -11.24 6.70 -5.51
C ASN A 185 -10.41 5.42 -5.34
N ARG A 186 -10.83 4.31 -5.95
CA ARG A 186 -10.02 3.07 -5.96
C ARG A 186 -8.70 3.28 -6.70
N MET A 187 -8.76 3.85 -7.90
CA MET A 187 -7.56 4.19 -8.68
C MET A 187 -6.65 5.17 -7.92
N ALA A 188 -7.22 6.13 -7.20
CA ALA A 188 -6.47 7.12 -6.41
C ALA A 188 -5.67 6.44 -5.29
N VAL A 189 -6.27 5.52 -4.54
CA VAL A 189 -5.57 4.76 -3.49
C VAL A 189 -4.47 3.87 -4.10
N GLN A 190 -4.74 3.21 -5.22
CA GLN A 190 -3.75 2.37 -5.91
C GLN A 190 -2.57 3.19 -6.43
N ALA A 191 -2.84 4.34 -7.06
CA ALA A 191 -1.81 5.25 -7.55
C ALA A 191 -0.99 5.83 -6.40
N ALA A 192 -1.63 6.29 -5.32
CA ALA A 192 -0.94 6.85 -4.16
C ALA A 192 0.07 5.89 -3.53
N ALA A 193 -0.23 4.58 -3.50
CA ALA A 193 0.69 3.56 -3.01
C ALA A 193 2.02 3.56 -3.79
N ILE A 194 1.94 3.64 -5.12
CA ILE A 194 3.12 3.65 -6.01
C ILE A 194 3.81 5.01 -6.01
N LEU A 195 3.04 6.09 -6.04
CA LEU A 195 3.58 7.45 -6.01
C LEU A 195 4.39 7.70 -4.73
N ALA A 196 3.99 7.15 -3.58
CA ALA A 196 4.77 7.22 -2.34
C ALA A 196 6.15 6.58 -2.45
N VAL A 197 6.22 5.39 -3.07
CA VAL A 197 7.49 4.69 -3.31
C VAL A 197 8.39 5.54 -4.21
N TRP A 198 7.86 6.07 -5.30
CA TRP A 198 8.63 6.84 -6.29
C TRP A 198 9.01 8.23 -5.82
N GLU A 199 8.16 8.90 -5.06
CA GLU A 199 8.46 10.18 -4.43
C GLU A 199 9.71 10.07 -3.55
N ARG A 200 9.77 9.03 -2.71
CA ARG A 200 10.89 8.80 -1.79
C ARG A 200 12.14 8.31 -2.50
N ALA A 201 12.00 7.50 -3.54
CA ALA A 201 13.09 7.19 -4.46
C ALA A 201 13.71 8.46 -5.05
N GLY A 202 12.85 9.35 -5.56
CA GLY A 202 13.21 10.63 -6.16
C GLY A 202 13.89 11.57 -5.17
N ALA A 203 13.43 11.62 -3.91
CA ALA A 203 14.07 12.39 -2.86
C ALA A 203 15.54 11.98 -2.62
N ARG A 204 15.88 10.69 -2.82
CA ARG A 204 17.22 10.16 -2.58
C ARG A 204 18.14 10.23 -3.79
N LYS A 205 17.62 9.95 -4.98
CA LYS A 205 18.41 9.77 -6.21
C LYS A 205 18.18 10.87 -7.26
N GLY A 206 17.33 11.85 -6.95
CA GLY A 206 16.81 12.83 -7.89
C GLY A 206 15.51 12.35 -8.54
N ALA A 207 14.49 13.22 -8.57
CA ALA A 207 13.21 12.91 -9.19
C ALA A 207 13.37 12.82 -10.71
N LYS A 208 12.86 11.74 -11.30
CA LYS A 208 12.78 11.56 -12.76
C LYS A 208 11.32 11.50 -13.18
N PRO A 209 10.96 12.10 -14.34
CA PRO A 209 9.64 11.93 -14.92
C PRO A 209 9.28 10.45 -15.10
N LYS A 210 8.01 10.13 -14.84
CA LYS A 210 7.43 8.79 -15.00
C LYS A 210 6.32 8.87 -16.04
N THR A 211 6.15 7.82 -16.84
CA THR A 211 5.03 7.78 -17.78
C THR A 211 3.74 7.38 -17.07
N LEU A 212 2.59 7.83 -17.58
CA LEU A 212 1.29 7.41 -17.06
C LEU A 212 1.11 5.88 -17.18
N GLY A 213 1.61 5.29 -18.26
CA GLY A 213 1.65 3.85 -18.44
C GLY A 213 2.37 3.12 -17.31
N ALA A 214 3.54 3.63 -16.89
CA ALA A 214 4.28 3.04 -15.78
C ALA A 214 3.50 3.10 -14.45
N ILE A 215 2.79 4.21 -14.19
CA ILE A 215 1.95 4.33 -12.98
C ILE A 215 0.80 3.31 -13.04
N LEU A 216 0.11 3.23 -14.18
CA LEU A 216 -1.03 2.32 -14.38
C LEU A 216 -0.65 0.85 -14.17
N GLU A 217 0.50 0.43 -14.71
CA GLU A 217 0.98 -0.95 -14.56
C GLU A 217 1.42 -1.25 -13.14
N ALA A 218 2.25 -0.38 -12.55
CA ALA A 218 2.74 -0.56 -11.19
C ALA A 218 1.58 -0.57 -10.17
N ALA A 219 0.56 0.28 -10.39
CA ALA A 219 -0.65 0.33 -9.58
C ALA A 219 -1.65 -0.80 -9.89
N ARG A 220 -1.34 -1.68 -10.86
CA ARG A 220 -2.18 -2.79 -11.33
C ARG A 220 -3.59 -2.36 -11.75
N ILE A 221 -3.68 -1.20 -12.41
CA ILE A 221 -4.95 -0.68 -12.92
C ILE A 221 -5.25 -1.27 -14.31
N THR A 222 -4.27 -1.26 -15.22
CA THR A 222 -4.37 -1.81 -16.57
C THR A 222 -2.97 -2.04 -17.16
N THR A 223 -2.90 -2.85 -18.23
CA THR A 223 -1.73 -2.92 -19.13
C THR A 223 -1.99 -2.13 -20.41
N LEU A 224 -0.95 -1.89 -21.23
CA LEU A 224 -1.11 -1.23 -22.53
C LEU A 224 -1.96 -2.08 -23.49
N GLU A 225 -1.74 -3.38 -23.49
CA GLU A 225 -2.47 -4.35 -24.29
C GLU A 225 -3.95 -4.32 -23.93
N ASP A 226 -4.28 -4.37 -22.63
CA ASP A 226 -5.64 -4.30 -22.13
C ASP A 226 -6.29 -2.96 -22.48
N LEU A 227 -5.55 -1.86 -22.34
CA LEU A 227 -6.05 -0.52 -22.66
C LEU A 227 -6.44 -0.41 -24.14
N LYS A 228 -5.63 -0.95 -25.05
CA LYS A 228 -5.87 -0.90 -26.51
C LYS A 228 -7.13 -1.65 -26.95
N VAL A 229 -7.52 -2.70 -26.24
CA VAL A 229 -8.68 -3.55 -26.59
C VAL A 229 -9.93 -3.23 -25.77
N ASN A 230 -9.81 -2.36 -24.75
CA ASN A 230 -10.90 -2.00 -23.86
C ASN A 230 -11.91 -1.06 -24.55
N LYS A 231 -13.17 -1.52 -24.67
CA LYS A 231 -14.29 -0.74 -25.23
C LYS A 231 -14.62 0.54 -24.44
N HIS A 232 -14.13 0.65 -23.21
CA HIS A 232 -14.31 1.79 -22.31
C HIS A 232 -12.98 2.47 -21.96
N ALA A 233 -11.97 2.36 -22.84
CA ALA A 233 -10.64 2.95 -22.62
C ALA A 233 -10.67 4.46 -22.35
N ASP A 234 -11.53 5.22 -23.04
CA ASP A 234 -11.68 6.67 -22.78
C ASP A 234 -12.13 6.94 -21.34
N ARG A 235 -13.12 6.18 -20.85
CA ARG A 235 -13.59 6.29 -19.46
C ARG A 235 -12.51 5.90 -18.45
N LEU A 236 -11.69 4.90 -18.76
CA LEU A 236 -10.56 4.51 -17.92
C LEU A 236 -9.52 5.64 -17.85
N ARG A 237 -9.16 6.22 -18.99
CA ARG A 237 -8.27 7.39 -19.09
C ARG A 237 -8.80 8.52 -18.20
N ASP A 238 -10.04 8.92 -18.39
CA ASP A 238 -10.64 10.07 -17.69
C ASP A 238 -10.73 9.81 -16.18
N ASN A 239 -11.15 8.61 -15.77
CA ASN A 239 -11.17 8.21 -14.37
C ASN A 239 -9.78 8.23 -13.74
N PHE A 240 -8.74 7.83 -14.49
CA PHE A 240 -7.38 7.80 -13.99
C PHE A 240 -6.78 9.19 -13.84
N LEU A 241 -7.01 10.09 -14.81
CA LEU A 241 -6.60 11.49 -14.69
C LEU A 241 -7.29 12.16 -13.49
N GLN A 242 -8.59 11.94 -13.31
CA GLN A 242 -9.32 12.39 -12.12
C GLN A 242 -8.77 11.78 -10.83
N ALA A 243 -8.33 10.52 -10.86
CA ALA A 243 -7.74 9.87 -9.69
C ALA A 243 -6.41 10.52 -9.30
N LEU A 244 -5.55 10.86 -10.27
CA LEU A 244 -4.32 11.61 -10.01
C LEU A 244 -4.61 12.99 -9.44
N ASP A 245 -5.65 13.68 -9.94
CA ASP A 245 -6.10 14.94 -9.35
C ASP A 245 -6.60 14.79 -7.91
N VAL A 246 -7.36 13.75 -7.61
CA VAL A 246 -7.79 13.45 -6.24
C VAL A 246 -6.58 13.23 -5.32
N VAL A 247 -5.57 12.48 -5.77
CA VAL A 247 -4.34 12.25 -5.00
C VAL A 247 -3.58 13.56 -4.76
N ARG A 248 -3.45 14.41 -5.79
CA ARG A 248 -2.83 15.73 -5.71
C ARG A 248 -3.54 16.62 -4.70
N GLN A 249 -4.87 16.71 -4.78
CA GLN A 249 -5.69 17.56 -3.91
C GLN A 249 -5.73 17.09 -2.46
N LYS A 250 -5.78 15.77 -2.23
CA LYS A 250 -5.96 15.21 -0.87
C LYS A 250 -4.67 14.88 -0.15
N GLY A 251 -3.53 14.81 -0.85
CA GLY A 251 -2.43 14.02 -0.32
C GLY A 251 -1.06 14.65 -0.26
N GLY A 252 -0.80 15.77 -0.92
CA GLY A 252 0.54 16.35 -0.92
C GLY A 252 1.54 15.63 -1.84
N PHE A 253 1.09 14.77 -2.74
CA PHE A 253 1.90 14.46 -3.92
C PHE A 253 1.76 15.62 -4.89
N ASP A 254 2.85 16.35 -5.11
CA ASP A 254 2.88 17.39 -6.12
C ASP A 254 3.23 16.75 -7.47
N LEU A 255 2.24 16.72 -8.36
CA LEU A 255 2.29 16.08 -9.66
C LEU A 255 2.23 17.15 -10.75
N GLU A 256 3.28 17.22 -11.55
CA GLU A 256 3.38 18.14 -12.69
C GLU A 256 3.31 17.33 -14.00
N TYR A 257 2.30 17.62 -14.83
CA TYR A 257 2.19 17.04 -16.15
C TYR A 257 3.17 17.72 -17.10
N ILE A 258 4.10 16.95 -17.67
CA ILE A 258 5.09 17.46 -18.63
C ILE A 258 4.53 17.44 -20.06
N ASP A 259 3.78 16.39 -20.37
CA ASP A 259 3.15 16.21 -21.67
C ASP A 259 1.62 16.34 -21.53
N ASP A 260 0.95 16.70 -22.63
CA ASP A 260 -0.52 16.67 -22.69
C ASP A 260 -1.02 15.22 -22.54
N ALA A 261 -1.79 14.98 -21.48
CA ALA A 261 -2.36 13.69 -21.15
C ALA A 261 -3.82 13.54 -21.62
N GLU A 262 -4.50 14.64 -21.98
CA GLU A 262 -5.90 14.65 -22.45
C GLU A 262 -5.98 14.39 -23.97
N VAL A 263 -5.21 13.41 -24.42
CA VAL A 263 -5.07 13.09 -25.85
C VAL A 263 -6.27 12.31 -26.38
N SER A 264 -6.69 12.66 -27.60
CA SER A 264 -7.79 12.02 -28.32
C SER A 264 -7.41 11.69 -29.78
N GLY A 265 -8.27 10.95 -30.48
CA GLY A 265 -8.10 10.63 -31.91
C GLY A 265 -7.20 9.41 -32.19
N ARG A 266 -6.78 9.23 -33.45
CA ARG A 266 -6.01 8.04 -33.85
C ARG A 266 -4.69 7.94 -33.06
N GLY A 267 -4.43 6.77 -32.48
CA GLY A 267 -3.19 6.51 -31.74
C GLY A 267 -3.15 7.13 -30.34
N TRP A 268 -4.27 7.64 -29.81
CA TRP A 268 -4.32 8.28 -28.51
C TRP A 268 -3.83 7.36 -27.37
N HIS A 269 -4.15 6.06 -27.42
CA HIS A 269 -3.72 5.09 -26.41
C HIS A 269 -2.21 5.12 -26.16
N SER A 270 -1.39 5.08 -27.23
CA SER A 270 0.07 5.11 -27.11
C SER A 270 0.60 6.46 -26.63
N ARG A 271 -0.05 7.56 -27.07
CA ARG A 271 0.31 8.91 -26.62
C ARG A 271 0.02 9.11 -25.14
N PHE A 272 -1.16 8.70 -24.68
CA PHE A 272 -1.56 8.73 -23.28
C PHE A 272 -0.61 7.87 -22.44
N TRP A 273 -0.31 6.66 -22.91
CA TRP A 273 0.61 5.76 -22.24
C TRP A 273 2.01 6.35 -22.03
N ALA A 274 2.50 7.08 -23.03
CA ALA A 274 3.81 7.71 -23.04
C ALA A 274 3.85 9.07 -22.34
N ALA A 275 2.70 9.70 -22.07
CA ALA A 275 2.64 11.01 -21.42
C ALA A 275 3.33 10.97 -20.06
N ARG A 276 4.15 11.98 -19.78
CA ARG A 276 5.00 12.04 -18.58
C ARG A 276 4.42 12.93 -17.50
N VAL A 277 4.58 12.46 -16.27
CA VAL A 277 4.31 13.18 -15.04
C VAL A 277 5.56 13.19 -14.19
N GLN A 278 5.91 14.35 -13.67
CA GLN A 278 6.95 14.52 -12.67
C GLN A 278 6.32 14.56 -11.27
N ILE A 279 6.92 13.81 -10.35
CA ILE A 279 6.53 13.80 -8.94
C ILE A 279 7.57 14.64 -8.20
N THR A 280 7.15 15.76 -7.63
CA THR A 280 8.01 16.57 -6.79
C THR A 280 8.05 15.97 -5.39
N PRO A 281 9.24 15.61 -4.87
CA PRO A 281 9.34 15.08 -3.52
C PRO A 281 8.91 16.11 -2.48
N ARG A 282 7.97 15.75 -1.60
CA ARG A 282 7.68 16.54 -0.39
C ARG A 282 8.96 16.76 0.42
N ARG A 283 9.11 17.96 0.99
CA ARG A 283 10.12 18.20 2.02
C ARG A 283 9.82 17.31 3.21
N ILE A 284 10.79 16.47 3.57
CA ILE A 284 10.69 15.60 4.73
C ILE A 284 11.31 16.37 5.89
N GLU A 285 10.49 16.99 6.72
CA GLU A 285 10.96 17.54 7.99
C GLU A 285 11.54 16.38 8.82
N GLY A 286 12.81 16.50 9.22
CA GLY A 286 13.52 15.50 10.03
C GLY A 286 14.62 14.70 9.32
N LEU A 287 14.78 14.75 8.00
CA LEU A 287 15.86 14.00 7.31
C LEU A 287 17.22 14.72 7.30
N ASN A 288 17.23 16.04 7.57
CA ASN A 288 18.45 16.84 7.64
C ASN A 288 19.06 16.95 9.05
N ALA A 289 18.31 16.63 10.12
CA ALA A 289 18.83 16.73 11.48
C ALA A 289 19.90 15.66 11.77
N SER A 290 19.74 14.45 11.23
CA SER A 290 20.69 13.35 11.47
C SER A 290 21.94 13.39 10.58
N ARG A 291 21.97 14.28 9.57
CA ARG A 291 23.10 14.42 8.64
C ARG A 291 24.02 15.57 9.00
N SER A 292 23.52 16.62 9.67
CA SER A 292 24.37 17.67 10.24
C SER A 292 25.12 17.18 11.48
N GLU A 293 24.49 16.40 12.36
CA GLU A 293 25.15 15.92 13.60
C GLU A 293 26.24 14.87 13.35
N ALA A 294 26.17 14.12 12.24
CA ALA A 294 27.19 13.12 11.88
C ALA A 294 28.40 13.70 11.12
N LEU A 295 28.36 14.98 10.75
CA LEU A 295 29.47 15.68 10.08
C LEU A 295 30.11 16.76 10.95
N GLU A 296 29.55 17.05 12.13
CA GLU A 296 30.09 17.99 13.11
C GLU A 296 30.50 17.31 14.44
N GLY A 297 30.56 15.97 14.47
CA GLY A 297 31.01 15.16 15.61
C GLY A 297 32.36 14.50 15.39
#